data_AF-A0AAD9M9C8-F1
#
_entry.id   AF-A0AAD9M9C8-F1
#
_cell.length_a   1.000
_cell.length_b   1.000
_cell.length_c   1.000
_cell.angle_alpha   90.00
_cell.angle_beta   90.00
_cell.angle_gamma   90.00
#
_symmetry.space_group_name_H-M   'P 1'
#
loop_
_entity.id
_entity.type
_entity.pdbx_description
1 polymer ?
#
loop_
_entity_poly.entity_id
_entity_poly.type
_entity_poly.pdbx_seq_one_letter_code
_entity_poly.pdbx_strand_id
1 'polypeptide(L)'
;MKLWLILYFLKLKIALGGCSLAGLADCLCPNTTLRAYLSQCVQESCSYEDQVASLEASQDLCHGYPIPDRQDEIRITGMVLPIVSALVVALRYVSRITVAKRLWWDDWTALMATMSNIATGVICIFYSQMGFGRHFWDIDARNGKTILQLLYVTQMLYIITLFCAKVSLSAFYCRVFVNKRLLYINYVFILLYVVKFVLFTFLVMFQCLPVQAIWDRSIDGRCLNTSIISYTGSAITIVEDIVLIIIPIPELLKLQLKPRKKLALIFMFCLGLFATITSIIRLQYLVLFSHTYDPTWDNSSVVVWSSIEVNVAILCGSFPALLPLLKKIGNHLNGSTTTPQSYKRYHISRNSPALRNNNVKDQTHGSGVALRQDPRLRNQVEVIQLQNDTKPNYIISSRSDSEA
;
A
#
# COMPACT_ATOMS: atom_id res chain seq x y z
N MET A 1 -3.58 47.63 24.93
CA MET A 1 -3.23 46.99 26.21
C MET A 1 -2.48 45.65 26.08
N LYS A 2 -2.27 45.09 24.86
CA LYS A 2 -1.64 43.76 24.66
C LYS A 2 -0.12 43.77 24.40
N LEU A 3 0.42 44.79 23.72
CA LEU A 3 1.84 44.83 23.35
C LEU A 3 2.80 44.90 24.55
N TRP A 4 2.44 45.66 25.59
CA TRP A 4 3.28 45.82 26.79
C TRP A 4 3.31 44.55 27.65
N LEU A 5 2.19 43.81 27.71
CA LEU A 5 2.08 42.52 28.39
C LEU A 5 2.86 41.43 27.65
N ILE A 6 2.78 41.42 26.31
CA ILE A 6 3.58 40.51 25.47
C ILE A 6 5.07 40.82 25.64
N LEU A 7 5.49 42.10 25.55
CA LEU A 7 6.87 42.51 25.81
C LEU A 7 7.33 42.22 27.24
N TYR A 8 6.44 42.30 28.23
CA TYR A 8 6.72 41.95 29.62
C TYR A 8 6.91 40.44 29.81
N PHE A 9 6.04 39.60 29.23
CA PHE A 9 6.20 38.14 29.26
C PHE A 9 7.41 37.66 28.43
N LEU A 10 7.68 38.31 27.29
CA LEU A 10 8.87 38.05 26.48
C LEU A 10 10.12 38.42 27.30
N LYS A 11 10.17 39.60 27.92
CA LYS A 11 11.27 40.00 28.81
C LYS A 11 11.41 39.07 30.02
N LEU A 12 10.32 38.64 30.64
CA LEU A 12 10.32 37.76 31.81
C LEU A 12 10.84 36.36 31.46
N LYS A 13 10.46 35.81 30.31
CA LYS A 13 10.94 34.49 29.85
C LYS A 13 12.33 34.52 29.22
N ILE A 14 12.70 35.61 28.52
CA ILE A 14 14.08 35.83 28.04
C ILE A 14 15.04 36.00 29.23
N ALA A 15 14.61 36.70 30.29
CA ALA A 15 15.36 36.82 31.53
C ALA A 15 15.53 35.47 32.26
N LEU A 16 14.52 34.58 32.21
CA LEU A 16 14.63 33.21 32.74
C LEU A 16 15.61 32.33 31.94
N GLY A 17 15.89 32.66 30.67
CA GLY A 17 16.92 32.01 29.84
C GLY A 17 18.34 32.58 30.01
N GLY A 18 18.53 33.61 30.85
CA GLY A 18 19.84 34.22 31.11
C GLY A 18 20.41 35.09 29.98
N CYS A 19 19.62 35.42 28.94
CA CYS A 19 20.09 36.22 27.82
C CYS A 19 19.99 37.73 28.11
N SER A 20 21.05 38.49 27.84
CA SER A 20 21.01 39.96 27.86
C SER A 20 20.46 40.52 26.54
N LEU A 21 19.79 41.68 26.56
CA LEU A 21 19.21 42.28 25.35
C LEU A 21 20.25 42.63 24.28
N ALA A 22 21.51 42.83 24.66
CA ALA A 22 22.61 43.22 23.76
C ALA A 22 23.15 42.04 22.92
N GLY A 23 22.88 40.80 23.32
CA GLY A 23 23.32 39.57 22.64
C GLY A 23 22.18 38.58 22.41
N LEU A 24 20.97 39.09 22.17
CA LEU A 24 19.76 38.26 22.07
C LEU A 24 19.85 37.23 20.94
N ALA A 25 20.37 37.62 19.77
CA ALA A 25 20.55 36.72 18.62
C ALA A 25 21.50 35.55 18.96
N ASP A 26 22.65 35.86 19.56
CA ASP A 26 23.70 34.88 19.88
C ASP A 26 23.26 33.87 20.96
N CYS A 27 22.31 34.25 21.81
CA CYS A 27 21.75 33.39 22.85
C CYS A 27 20.52 32.60 22.39
N LEU A 28 19.64 33.23 21.59
CA LEU A 28 18.36 32.66 21.17
C LEU A 28 18.48 31.75 19.95
N CYS A 29 19.20 32.18 18.91
CA CYS A 29 19.26 31.48 17.63
C CYS A 29 19.90 30.06 17.71
N PRO A 30 20.97 29.81 18.49
CA PRO A 30 21.51 28.46 18.61
C PRO A 30 20.70 27.54 19.55
N ASN A 31 19.86 28.10 20.43
CA ASN A 31 19.12 27.34 21.43
C ASN A 31 17.70 27.00 20.97
N THR A 32 17.55 25.86 20.30
CA THR A 32 16.26 25.38 19.76
C THR A 32 15.19 25.21 20.82
N THR A 33 15.56 24.78 22.04
CA THR A 33 14.62 24.65 23.16
C THR A 33 14.02 26.00 23.55
N LEU A 34 14.84 27.05 23.61
CA LEU A 34 14.37 28.39 23.93
C LEU A 34 13.48 28.95 22.82
N ARG A 35 13.83 28.72 21.55
CA ARG A 35 12.99 29.08 20.39
C ARG A 35 11.64 28.35 20.43
N ALA A 36 11.63 27.07 20.77
CA ALA A 36 10.41 26.27 20.93
C ALA A 36 9.49 26.86 22.01
N TYR A 37 10.03 27.17 23.20
CA TYR A 37 9.24 27.80 24.28
C TYR A 37 8.68 29.16 23.89
N LEU A 38 9.45 29.97 23.16
CA LEU A 38 9.00 31.27 22.65
C LEU A 38 7.86 31.09 21.65
N SER A 39 8.00 30.14 20.72
CA SER A 39 6.97 29.83 19.73
C SER A 39 5.67 29.35 20.36
N GLN A 40 5.74 28.50 21.40
CA GLN A 40 4.58 28.05 22.15
C GLN A 40 3.87 29.23 22.83
N CYS A 41 4.64 30.10 23.50
CA CYS A 41 4.10 31.28 24.18
C CYS A 41 3.34 32.20 23.21
N VAL A 42 3.90 32.42 22.02
CA VAL A 42 3.29 33.21 20.96
C VAL A 42 2.02 32.55 20.42
N GLN A 43 2.04 31.25 20.15
CA GLN A 43 0.88 30.52 19.64
C GLN A 43 -0.30 30.51 20.63
N GLU A 44 -0.03 30.46 21.94
CA GLU A 44 -1.06 30.46 22.98
C GLU A 44 -1.60 31.86 23.31
N SER A 45 -0.79 32.89 23.17
CA SER A 45 -1.11 34.23 23.70
C SER A 45 -1.45 35.27 22.63
N CYS A 46 -1.03 35.06 21.38
CA CYS A 46 -1.09 36.07 20.31
C CYS A 46 -2.11 35.70 19.22
N SER A 47 -2.65 36.74 18.56
CA SER A 47 -3.52 36.57 17.38
C SER A 47 -2.72 36.07 16.16
N TYR A 48 -3.39 35.53 15.13
CA TYR A 48 -2.69 35.02 13.94
C TYR A 48 -1.82 36.07 13.24
N GLU A 49 -2.27 37.32 13.15
CA GLU A 49 -1.49 38.42 12.57
C GLU A 49 -0.23 38.71 13.40
N ASP A 50 -0.36 38.73 14.73
CA ASP A 50 0.78 38.91 15.64
C ASP A 50 1.74 37.72 15.58
N GLN A 51 1.23 36.50 15.37
CA GLN A 51 2.05 35.30 15.20
C GLN A 51 2.92 35.43 13.94
N VAL A 52 2.35 35.85 12.81
CA VAL A 52 3.09 36.06 11.56
C VAL A 52 4.16 37.13 11.74
N ALA A 53 3.82 38.28 12.33
CA ALA A 53 4.79 39.35 12.59
C ALA A 53 5.94 38.90 13.50
N SER A 54 5.64 38.10 14.54
CA SER A 54 6.67 37.56 15.42
C SER A 54 7.60 36.57 14.72
N LEU A 55 7.07 35.84 13.73
CA LEU A 55 7.80 34.84 12.98
C LEU A 55 8.79 35.51 12.01
N GLU A 56 8.33 36.53 11.27
CA GLU A 56 9.19 37.37 10.43
C GLU A 56 10.31 38.03 11.25
N ALA A 57 9.98 38.63 12.40
CA ALA A 57 10.98 39.22 13.29
C ALA A 57 12.00 38.20 13.81
N SER A 58 11.56 36.96 14.11
CA SER A 58 12.45 35.90 14.57
C SER A 58 13.39 35.40 13.47
N GLN A 59 12.93 35.43 12.21
CA GLN A 59 13.72 35.05 11.04
C GLN A 59 14.77 36.12 10.72
N ASP A 60 14.37 37.39 10.72
CA ASP A 60 15.30 38.50 10.52
C ASP A 60 16.40 38.52 11.58
N LEU A 61 16.07 38.22 12.83
CA LEU A 61 17.03 38.14 13.93
C LEU A 61 18.02 36.98 13.77
N CYS A 62 17.58 35.85 13.22
CA CYS A 62 18.38 34.62 13.13
C CYS A 62 18.91 34.30 11.71
N HIS A 63 18.81 35.22 10.75
CA HIS A 63 19.16 35.00 9.34
C HIS A 63 20.61 34.52 9.09
N GLY A 64 21.54 34.79 10.01
CA GLY A 64 22.96 34.38 9.91
C GLY A 64 23.32 33.06 10.60
N TYR A 65 22.36 32.38 11.25
CA TYR A 65 22.61 31.17 12.04
C TYR A 65 22.27 29.88 11.28
N PRO A 66 22.95 28.75 11.54
CA PRO A 66 22.64 27.47 10.90
C PRO A 66 21.26 26.98 11.34
N ILE A 67 20.37 26.78 10.37
CA ILE A 67 19.01 26.29 10.60
C ILE A 67 19.03 24.76 10.47
N PRO A 68 18.58 24.01 11.50
CA PRO A 68 18.46 22.56 11.38
C PRO A 68 17.40 22.21 10.32
N ASP A 69 17.74 21.28 9.43
CA ASP A 69 16.93 20.97 8.25
C ASP A 69 16.75 19.46 8.06
N ARG A 70 15.50 19.02 7.88
CA ARG A 70 15.12 17.64 7.53
C ARG A 70 14.47 17.54 6.15
N GLN A 71 14.47 18.62 5.37
CA GLN A 71 13.89 18.65 4.02
C GLN A 71 14.49 17.56 3.12
N ASP A 72 15.79 17.33 3.18
CA ASP A 72 16.46 16.34 2.34
C ASP A 72 16.01 14.91 2.65
N GLU A 73 15.80 14.55 3.93
CA GLU A 73 15.27 13.25 4.31
C GLU A 73 13.89 12.99 3.69
N ILE A 74 13.02 14.01 3.76
CA ILE A 74 11.66 13.97 3.21
C ILE A 74 11.71 13.86 1.67
N ARG A 75 12.55 14.66 1.01
CA ARG A 75 12.70 14.67 -0.45
C ARG A 75 13.25 13.35 -0.98
N ILE A 76 14.31 12.83 -0.35
CA ILE A 76 14.93 11.55 -0.74
C ILE A 76 13.91 10.44 -0.60
N THR A 77 13.18 10.38 0.52
CA THR A 77 12.13 9.38 0.75
C THR A 77 10.99 9.50 -0.27
N GLY A 78 10.52 10.72 -0.55
CA GLY A 78 9.46 11.03 -1.51
C GLY A 78 9.82 10.76 -2.97
N MET A 79 11.11 10.68 -3.32
CA MET A 79 11.58 10.31 -4.66
C MET A 79 11.89 8.81 -4.77
N VAL A 80 12.75 8.30 -3.89
CA VAL A 80 13.35 6.97 -4.05
C VAL A 80 12.31 5.86 -3.85
N LEU A 81 11.50 5.93 -2.80
CA LEU A 81 10.56 4.85 -2.50
C LEU A 81 9.47 4.70 -3.58
N PRO A 82 8.80 5.78 -4.05
CA PRO A 82 7.83 5.67 -5.13
C PRO A 82 8.42 5.17 -6.45
N ILE A 83 9.67 5.53 -6.78
CA ILE A 83 10.36 5.01 -7.97
C ILE A 83 10.58 3.50 -7.82
N VAL A 84 11.09 3.04 -6.68
CA VAL A 84 11.32 1.61 -6.43
C VAL A 84 10.02 0.81 -6.49
N SER A 85 8.95 1.29 -5.85
CA SER A 85 7.65 0.61 -5.90
C SER A 85 7.04 0.60 -7.30
N ALA A 86 7.18 1.68 -8.06
CA ALA A 86 6.75 1.75 -9.45
C ALA A 86 7.49 0.76 -10.35
N LEU A 87 8.81 0.63 -10.20
CA LEU A 87 9.61 -0.36 -10.93
C LEU A 87 9.17 -1.80 -10.60
N VAL A 88 8.92 -2.11 -9.34
CA VAL A 88 8.45 -3.43 -8.90
C VAL A 88 7.06 -3.74 -9.47
N VAL A 89 6.14 -2.75 -9.49
CA VAL A 89 4.81 -2.91 -10.09
C VAL A 89 4.91 -3.06 -11.61
N ALA A 90 5.78 -2.31 -12.28
CA ALA A 90 6.04 -2.47 -13.71
C ALA A 90 6.54 -3.89 -14.05
N LEU A 91 7.51 -4.40 -13.27
CA LEU A 91 7.99 -5.79 -13.41
C LEU A 91 6.86 -6.81 -13.18
N ARG A 92 5.95 -6.53 -12.24
CA ARG A 92 4.77 -7.35 -11.99
C ARG A 92 3.87 -7.39 -13.22
N TYR A 93 3.59 -6.24 -13.84
CA TYR A 93 2.81 -6.16 -15.08
C TYR A 93 3.47 -6.95 -16.21
N VAL A 94 4.78 -6.78 -16.42
CA VAL A 94 5.55 -7.54 -17.40
C VAL A 94 5.44 -9.05 -17.13
N SER A 95 5.57 -9.48 -15.88
CA SER A 95 5.41 -10.88 -15.50
C SER A 95 4.02 -11.42 -15.84
N ARG A 96 2.96 -10.65 -15.55
CA ARG A 96 1.59 -11.06 -15.82
C ARG A 96 1.27 -11.13 -17.30
N ILE A 97 1.71 -10.15 -18.09
CA ILE A 97 1.48 -10.12 -19.53
C ILE A 97 2.26 -11.24 -20.23
N THR A 98 3.53 -11.44 -19.87
CA THR A 98 4.41 -12.41 -20.56
C THR A 98 4.18 -13.86 -20.13
N VAL A 99 3.91 -14.11 -18.83
CA VAL A 99 3.80 -15.47 -18.28
C VAL A 99 2.34 -15.89 -18.11
N ALA A 100 1.50 -15.03 -17.53
CA ALA A 100 0.12 -15.39 -17.18
C ALA A 100 -0.91 -15.06 -18.29
N LYS A 101 -0.57 -14.18 -19.24
CA LYS A 101 -1.39 -13.72 -20.38
C LYS A 101 -2.79 -13.20 -20.00
N ARG A 102 -3.04 -12.88 -18.73
CA ARG A 102 -4.31 -12.33 -18.22
C ARG A 102 -4.04 -11.40 -17.04
N LEU A 103 -4.62 -10.21 -17.11
CA LEU A 103 -4.68 -9.23 -16.01
C LEU A 103 -5.91 -9.50 -15.15
N TRP A 104 -5.79 -9.27 -13.84
CA TRP A 104 -6.87 -9.43 -12.88
C TRP A 104 -7.09 -8.13 -12.09
N TRP A 105 -8.19 -8.06 -11.34
CA TRP A 105 -8.52 -6.91 -10.46
C TRP A 105 -7.36 -6.49 -9.56
N ASP A 106 -6.64 -7.46 -9.02
CA ASP A 106 -5.41 -7.29 -8.24
C ASP A 106 -4.36 -6.39 -8.95
N ASP A 107 -4.14 -6.58 -10.26
CA ASP A 107 -3.16 -5.80 -11.02
C ASP A 107 -3.62 -4.35 -11.22
N TRP A 108 -4.92 -4.13 -11.49
CA TRP A 108 -5.50 -2.78 -11.62
C TRP A 108 -5.43 -2.00 -10.31
N THR A 109 -5.76 -2.65 -9.20
CA THR A 109 -5.66 -2.03 -7.87
C THR A 109 -4.22 -1.71 -7.49
N ALA A 110 -3.25 -2.55 -7.87
CA ALA A 110 -1.83 -2.25 -7.67
C ALA A 110 -1.39 -1.00 -8.48
N LEU A 111 -1.86 -0.86 -9.71
CA LEU A 111 -1.57 0.31 -10.54
C LEU A 111 -2.16 1.60 -9.94
N MET A 112 -3.41 1.55 -9.47
CA MET A 112 -4.04 2.68 -8.78
C MET A 112 -3.27 3.09 -7.52
N ALA A 113 -2.80 2.11 -6.74
CA ALA A 113 -1.95 2.36 -5.58
C ALA A 113 -0.65 3.07 -5.99
N THR A 114 0.05 2.58 -7.01
CA THR A 114 1.29 3.18 -7.51
C THR A 114 1.07 4.59 -8.04
N MET A 115 0.01 4.85 -8.80
CA MET A 115 -0.30 6.18 -9.32
C MET A 115 -0.54 7.19 -8.20
N SER A 116 -1.31 6.79 -7.18
CA SER A 116 -1.59 7.62 -6.01
C SER A 116 -0.33 7.85 -5.17
N ASN A 117 0.54 6.84 -5.05
CA ASN A 117 1.82 6.93 -4.35
C ASN A 117 2.82 7.86 -5.07
N ILE A 118 2.86 7.83 -6.42
CA ILE A 118 3.68 8.78 -7.20
C ILE A 118 3.17 10.21 -6.99
N ALA A 119 1.86 10.43 -7.05
CA ALA A 119 1.27 11.74 -6.78
C ALA A 119 1.64 12.25 -5.37
N THR A 120 1.58 11.37 -4.37
CA THR A 120 2.02 11.66 -3.00
C THR A 120 3.50 12.06 -2.96
N GLY A 121 4.38 11.32 -3.65
CA GLY A 121 5.81 11.64 -3.74
C GLY A 121 6.09 13.00 -4.40
N VAL A 122 5.37 13.33 -5.48
CA VAL A 122 5.48 14.63 -6.15
C VAL A 122 5.09 15.77 -5.22
N ILE A 123 3.94 15.65 -4.54
CA ILE A 123 3.46 16.67 -3.59
C ILE A 123 4.45 16.81 -2.42
N CYS A 124 5.02 15.70 -1.95
CA CYS A 124 6.02 15.67 -0.89
C CYS A 124 7.27 16.51 -1.22
N ILE A 125 7.74 16.43 -2.46
CA ILE A 125 8.85 17.24 -2.95
C ILE A 125 8.49 18.73 -2.94
N PHE A 126 7.28 19.08 -3.39
CA PHE A 126 6.82 20.48 -3.45
C PHE A 126 6.72 21.13 -2.07
N TYR A 127 6.00 20.53 -1.11
CA TYR A 127 5.87 21.16 0.21
C TYR A 127 7.19 21.14 0.99
N SER A 128 8.08 20.18 0.72
CA SER A 128 9.41 20.16 1.34
C SER A 128 10.23 21.36 0.89
N GLN A 129 10.23 21.69 -0.41
CA GLN A 129 10.90 22.90 -0.93
C GLN A 129 10.34 24.20 -0.33
N MET A 130 9.07 24.21 0.08
CA MET A 130 8.42 25.38 0.69
C MET A 130 8.78 25.61 2.16
N GLY A 131 9.48 24.69 2.81
CA GLY A 131 9.87 24.83 4.23
C GLY A 131 9.54 23.62 5.12
N PHE A 132 8.76 22.65 4.63
CA PHE A 132 8.34 21.52 5.46
C PHE A 132 9.51 20.59 5.79
N GLY A 133 9.69 20.29 7.08
CA GLY A 133 10.91 19.65 7.60
C GLY A 133 11.87 20.62 8.30
N ARG A 134 11.58 21.92 8.31
CA ARG A 134 12.18 22.90 9.22
C ARG A 134 11.24 23.16 10.40
N HIS A 135 11.79 23.74 11.46
CA HIS A 135 10.98 24.19 12.60
C HIS A 135 9.94 25.23 12.16
N PHE A 136 8.79 25.25 12.85
CA PHE A 136 7.67 26.13 12.54
C PHE A 136 8.08 27.60 12.35
N TRP A 137 8.98 28.10 13.20
CA TRP A 137 9.48 29.48 13.17
C TRP A 137 10.49 29.78 12.05
N ASP A 138 11.00 28.76 11.36
CA ASP A 138 11.98 28.89 10.26
C ASP A 138 11.33 28.79 8.85
N ILE A 139 10.00 28.79 8.78
CA ILE A 139 9.22 28.66 7.53
C ILE A 139 8.67 30.01 7.10
N ASP A 140 8.67 30.31 5.81
CA ASP A 140 7.99 31.52 5.31
C ASP A 140 6.48 31.46 5.61
N ALA A 141 5.97 32.45 6.35
CA ALA A 141 4.57 32.53 6.74
C ALA A 141 3.61 32.48 5.53
N ARG A 142 4.03 32.99 4.36
CA ARG A 142 3.25 32.94 3.11
C ARG A 142 3.01 31.51 2.62
N ASN A 143 3.95 30.61 2.90
CA ASN A 143 3.87 29.21 2.47
C ASN A 143 3.04 28.34 3.41
N GLY A 144 2.80 28.78 4.65
CA GLY A 144 2.13 27.98 5.68
C GLY A 144 0.76 27.45 5.25
N LYS A 145 -0.09 28.31 4.65
CA LYS A 145 -1.41 27.92 4.14
C LYS A 145 -1.33 26.88 3.02
N THR A 146 -0.42 27.08 2.07
CA THR A 146 -0.19 26.16 0.94
C THR A 146 0.33 24.81 1.41
N ILE A 147 1.26 24.80 2.37
CA ILE A 147 1.79 23.56 2.98
C ILE A 147 0.64 22.76 3.62
N LEU A 148 -0.24 23.40 4.39
CA LEU A 148 -1.39 22.71 5.01
C LEU A 148 -2.36 22.15 3.96
N GLN A 149 -2.62 22.86 2.87
CA GLN A 149 -3.43 22.36 1.76
C GLN A 149 -2.81 21.12 1.11
N LEU A 150 -1.50 21.14 0.85
CA LEU A 150 -0.78 20.01 0.25
C LEU A 150 -0.72 18.80 1.20
N LEU A 151 -0.53 19.01 2.51
CA LEU A 151 -0.58 17.95 3.52
C LEU A 151 -1.97 17.29 3.58
N TYR A 152 -3.04 18.09 3.49
CA TYR A 152 -4.40 17.57 3.44
C TYR A 152 -4.65 16.67 2.21
N VAL A 153 -4.20 17.10 1.02
CA VAL A 153 -4.26 16.27 -0.20
C VAL A 153 -3.44 14.99 -0.04
N THR A 154 -2.25 15.10 0.57
CA THR A 154 -1.37 13.95 0.84
C THR A 154 -2.02 12.93 1.76
N GLN A 155 -2.75 13.38 2.79
CA GLN A 155 -3.50 12.52 3.70
C GLN A 155 -4.60 11.73 2.96
N MET A 156 -5.30 12.36 2.01
CA MET A 156 -6.29 11.69 1.18
C MET A 156 -5.67 10.65 0.25
N LEU A 157 -4.57 11.00 -0.42
CA LEU A 157 -3.86 10.08 -1.30
C LEU A 157 -3.27 8.89 -0.53
N TYR A 158 -2.82 9.10 0.71
CA TYR A 158 -2.36 8.04 1.61
C TYR A 158 -3.47 7.00 1.88
N ILE A 159 -4.70 7.46 2.22
CA ILE A 159 -5.85 6.57 2.46
C ILE A 159 -6.17 5.74 1.19
N ILE A 160 -6.19 6.39 0.03
CA ILE A 160 -6.43 5.73 -1.27
C ILE A 160 -5.33 4.69 -1.57
N THR A 161 -4.07 5.05 -1.35
CA THR A 161 -2.91 4.20 -1.63
C THR A 161 -2.93 2.95 -0.77
N LEU A 162 -3.12 3.08 0.55
CA LEU A 162 -3.22 1.93 1.45
C LEU A 162 -4.38 1.02 1.12
N PHE A 163 -5.57 1.59 0.86
CA PHE A 163 -6.73 0.81 0.47
C PHE A 163 -6.46 -0.01 -0.79
N CYS A 164 -5.97 0.63 -1.86
CA CYS A 164 -5.66 -0.05 -3.12
C CYS A 164 -4.59 -1.14 -2.95
N ALA A 165 -3.55 -0.89 -2.15
CA ALA A 165 -2.48 -1.86 -1.88
C ALA A 165 -2.99 -3.10 -1.13
N LYS A 166 -3.82 -2.90 -0.09
CA LYS A 166 -4.40 -4.01 0.70
C LYS A 166 -5.41 -4.81 -0.12
N VAL A 167 -6.25 -4.14 -0.91
CA VAL A 167 -7.19 -4.82 -1.82
C VAL A 167 -6.45 -5.61 -2.89
N SER A 168 -5.34 -5.10 -3.44
CA SER A 168 -4.48 -5.86 -4.36
C SER A 168 -4.00 -7.16 -3.70
N LEU A 169 -3.37 -7.08 -2.53
CA LEU A 169 -2.87 -8.27 -1.82
C LEU A 169 -4.00 -9.27 -1.48
N SER A 170 -5.16 -8.79 -1.01
CA SER A 170 -6.31 -9.65 -0.76
C SER A 170 -6.88 -10.26 -2.06
N ALA A 171 -6.95 -9.52 -3.15
CA ALA A 171 -7.39 -10.07 -4.44
C ALA A 171 -6.41 -11.13 -4.96
N PHE A 172 -5.12 -10.98 -4.70
CA PHE A 172 -4.11 -12.02 -4.94
C PHE A 172 -4.41 -13.30 -4.13
N TYR A 173 -4.75 -13.17 -2.85
CA TYR A 173 -5.13 -14.30 -2.00
C TYR A 173 -6.38 -15.03 -2.52
N CYS A 174 -7.39 -14.31 -3.00
CA CYS A 174 -8.57 -14.92 -3.63
C CYS A 174 -8.22 -15.79 -4.85
N ARG A 175 -7.13 -15.46 -5.55
CA ARG A 175 -6.68 -16.21 -6.72
C ARG A 175 -5.85 -17.44 -6.36
N VAL A 176 -5.09 -17.39 -5.26
CA VAL A 176 -4.17 -18.45 -4.86
C VAL A 176 -4.85 -19.54 -4.04
N PHE A 177 -5.74 -19.16 -3.14
CA PHE A 177 -6.40 -20.12 -2.25
C PHE A 177 -7.57 -20.81 -2.94
N VAL A 178 -7.64 -22.12 -2.77
CA VAL A 178 -8.76 -22.95 -3.24
C VAL A 178 -9.77 -23.23 -2.12
N ASN A 179 -9.33 -23.04 -0.87
CA ASN A 179 -10.11 -23.32 0.32
C ASN A 179 -11.23 -22.29 0.52
N LYS A 180 -12.48 -22.75 0.41
CA LYS A 180 -13.69 -21.93 0.53
C LYS A 180 -13.78 -21.13 1.83
N ARG A 181 -13.28 -21.68 2.95
CA ARG A 181 -13.31 -20.99 4.25
C ARG A 181 -12.40 -19.76 4.26
N LEU A 182 -11.19 -19.89 3.73
CA LEU A 182 -10.24 -18.78 3.64
C LEU A 182 -10.66 -17.73 2.62
N LEU A 183 -11.28 -18.16 1.51
CA LEU A 183 -11.87 -17.24 0.55
C LEU A 183 -12.98 -16.41 1.18
N TYR A 184 -13.89 -17.04 1.95
CA TYR A 184 -14.94 -16.32 2.67
C TYR A 184 -14.37 -15.30 3.65
N ILE A 185 -13.39 -15.69 4.47
CA ILE A 185 -12.69 -14.78 5.39
C ILE A 185 -12.07 -13.60 4.64
N ASN A 186 -11.41 -13.86 3.52
CA ASN A 186 -10.77 -12.81 2.73
C ASN A 186 -11.79 -11.84 2.09
N TYR A 187 -12.96 -12.32 1.63
CA TYR A 187 -14.04 -11.44 1.16
C TYR A 187 -14.59 -10.56 2.27
N VAL A 188 -14.74 -11.08 3.49
CA VAL A 188 -15.13 -10.28 4.66
C VAL A 188 -14.11 -9.19 4.93
N PHE A 189 -12.81 -9.48 4.87
CA PHE A 189 -11.77 -8.45 5.05
C PHE A 189 -11.75 -7.41 3.93
N ILE A 190 -11.97 -7.79 2.68
CA ILE A 190 -12.13 -6.82 1.58
C ILE A 190 -13.29 -5.86 1.89
N LEU A 191 -14.43 -6.38 2.38
CA LEU A 191 -15.55 -5.53 2.80
C LEU A 191 -15.15 -4.58 3.94
N LEU A 192 -14.43 -5.07 4.95
CA LEU A 192 -13.94 -4.24 6.06
C LEU A 192 -12.99 -3.13 5.58
N TYR A 193 -12.12 -3.40 4.61
CA TYR A 193 -11.25 -2.37 4.02
C TYR A 193 -12.06 -1.30 3.29
N VAL A 194 -13.11 -1.69 2.56
CA VAL A 194 -14.02 -0.74 1.89
C VAL A 194 -14.75 0.13 2.93
N VAL A 195 -15.29 -0.48 3.99
CA VAL A 195 -15.98 0.25 5.06
C VAL A 195 -15.03 1.25 5.73
N LYS A 196 -13.81 0.82 6.09
CA LYS A 196 -12.80 1.70 6.66
C LYS A 196 -12.44 2.83 5.70
N PHE A 197 -12.19 2.52 4.42
CA PHE A 197 -11.85 3.50 3.40
C PHE A 197 -12.92 4.60 3.33
N VAL A 198 -14.19 4.21 3.16
CA VAL A 198 -15.31 5.15 3.08
C VAL A 198 -15.41 6.00 4.36
N LEU A 199 -15.38 5.36 5.54
CA LEU A 199 -15.49 6.06 6.82
C LEU A 199 -14.36 7.08 7.03
N PHE A 200 -13.11 6.66 6.85
CA PHE A 200 -11.95 7.53 7.08
C PHE A 200 -11.82 8.61 6.02
N THR A 201 -12.18 8.35 4.77
CA THR A 201 -12.24 9.40 3.74
C THR A 201 -13.23 10.49 4.15
N PHE A 202 -14.43 10.14 4.62
CA PHE A 202 -15.39 11.15 5.09
C PHE A 202 -14.95 11.88 6.36
N LEU A 203 -14.35 11.16 7.32
CA LEU A 203 -13.81 11.77 8.54
C LEU A 203 -12.70 12.80 8.24
N VAL A 204 -11.80 12.49 7.32
CA VAL A 204 -10.75 13.43 6.90
C VAL A 204 -11.35 14.55 6.04
N MET A 205 -12.31 14.23 5.16
CA MET A 205 -12.92 15.22 4.25
C MET A 205 -13.65 16.32 5.02
N PHE A 206 -14.32 15.92 6.10
CA PHE A 206 -15.07 16.81 6.98
C PHE A 206 -14.39 16.97 8.35
N GLN A 207 -13.06 16.90 8.39
CA GLN A 207 -12.32 17.02 9.66
C GLN A 207 -12.52 18.39 10.33
N CYS A 208 -12.86 19.44 9.56
CA CYS A 208 -13.29 20.73 10.08
C CYS A 208 -14.52 21.25 9.34
N LEU A 209 -15.35 22.02 10.06
CA LEU A 209 -16.49 22.75 9.53
C LEU A 209 -16.32 24.24 9.87
N PRO A 210 -16.16 25.13 8.86
CA PRO A 210 -16.08 24.86 7.43
C PRO A 210 -14.74 24.19 7.03
N VAL A 211 -14.69 23.47 5.89
CA VAL A 211 -13.51 22.72 5.43
C VAL A 211 -12.29 23.63 5.23
N GLN A 212 -12.52 24.89 4.87
CA GLN A 212 -11.48 25.89 4.69
C GLN A 212 -10.68 26.14 5.99
N ALA A 213 -11.27 25.90 7.15
CA ALA A 213 -10.60 26.05 8.45
C ALA A 213 -9.47 25.02 8.68
N ILE A 214 -9.35 24.00 7.82
CA ILE A 214 -8.23 23.05 7.85
C ILE A 214 -6.90 23.75 7.58
N TRP A 215 -6.89 24.65 6.61
CA TRP A 215 -5.68 25.36 6.16
C TRP A 215 -5.70 26.86 6.45
N ASP A 216 -6.89 27.42 6.70
CA ASP A 216 -7.06 28.84 7.03
C ASP A 216 -7.45 29.01 8.49
N ARG A 217 -6.46 29.34 9.33
CA ARG A 217 -6.65 29.54 10.77
C ARG A 217 -7.36 30.86 11.13
N SER A 218 -7.58 31.75 10.16
CA SER A 218 -8.32 33.00 10.39
C SER A 218 -9.84 32.78 10.49
N ILE A 219 -10.32 31.62 10.05
CA ILE A 219 -11.73 31.26 10.06
C ILE A 219 -12.04 30.47 11.33
N ASP A 220 -13.00 30.94 12.12
CA ASP A 220 -13.52 30.20 13.27
C ASP A 220 -14.24 28.92 12.81
N GLY A 221 -13.50 27.81 12.82
CA GLY A 221 -14.01 26.49 12.47
C GLY A 221 -14.06 25.55 13.67
N ARG A 222 -15.04 24.64 13.67
CA ARG A 222 -15.06 23.51 14.60
C ARG A 222 -14.41 22.31 13.93
N CYS A 223 -13.29 21.85 14.49
CA CYS A 223 -12.55 20.70 14.00
C CYS A 223 -12.74 19.47 14.90
N LEU A 224 -12.77 18.29 14.30
CA LEU A 224 -12.63 17.03 14.99
C LEU A 224 -11.21 16.87 15.50
N ASN A 225 -11.03 16.03 16.53
CA ASN A 225 -9.69 15.73 17.03
C ASN A 225 -8.95 14.84 16.03
N THR A 226 -8.10 15.46 15.21
CA THR A 226 -7.31 14.80 14.15
C THR A 226 -6.34 13.76 14.70
N SER A 227 -5.85 13.92 15.93
CA SER A 227 -5.01 12.95 16.62
C SER A 227 -5.78 11.66 16.90
N ILE A 228 -7.01 11.74 17.43
CA ILE A 228 -7.86 10.56 17.70
C ILE A 228 -8.19 9.82 16.40
N ILE A 229 -8.53 10.56 15.34
CA ILE A 229 -8.77 9.96 14.01
C ILE A 229 -7.51 9.24 13.54
N SER A 230 -6.35 9.87 13.63
CA SER A 230 -5.07 9.28 13.18
C SER A 230 -4.65 8.05 13.99
N TYR A 231 -4.88 8.04 15.30
CA TYR A 231 -4.60 6.88 16.17
C TYR A 231 -5.49 5.71 15.83
N THR A 232 -6.80 5.96 15.74
CA THR A 232 -7.78 4.92 15.45
C THR A 232 -7.51 4.32 14.07
N GLY A 233 -7.23 5.18 13.07
CA GLY A 233 -6.87 4.75 11.73
C GLY A 233 -5.61 3.89 11.70
N SER A 234 -4.55 4.31 12.40
CA SER A 234 -3.27 3.59 12.43
C SER A 234 -3.37 2.27 13.22
N ALA A 235 -4.11 2.25 14.33
CA ALA A 235 -4.38 1.03 15.09
C ALA A 235 -5.13 -0.01 14.24
N ILE A 236 -6.17 0.42 13.51
CA ILE A 236 -6.88 -0.47 12.57
C ILE A 236 -5.92 -0.94 11.47
N THR A 237 -5.08 -0.06 10.90
CA THR A 237 -4.09 -0.45 9.89
C THR A 237 -3.16 -1.56 10.38
N ILE A 238 -2.66 -1.47 11.61
CA ILE A 238 -1.83 -2.53 12.22
C ILE A 238 -2.59 -3.85 12.33
N VAL A 239 -3.85 -3.82 12.77
CA VAL A 239 -4.69 -5.03 12.87
C VAL A 239 -4.89 -5.67 11.49
N GLU A 240 -5.15 -4.86 10.46
CA GLU A 240 -5.28 -5.34 9.08
C GLU A 240 -3.98 -5.98 8.58
N ASP A 241 -2.82 -5.42 8.91
CA ASP A 241 -1.52 -5.98 8.50
C ASP A 241 -1.27 -7.34 9.15
N ILE A 242 -1.57 -7.47 10.45
CA ILE A 242 -1.51 -8.74 11.18
C ILE A 242 -2.46 -9.78 10.56
N VAL A 243 -3.68 -9.39 10.23
CA VAL A 243 -4.66 -10.26 9.58
C VAL A 243 -4.13 -10.76 8.23
N LEU A 244 -3.60 -9.86 7.39
CA LEU A 244 -3.05 -10.21 6.08
C LEU A 244 -1.92 -11.24 6.19
N ILE A 245 -1.13 -11.17 7.25
CA ILE A 245 -0.08 -12.14 7.56
C ILE A 245 -0.65 -13.49 8.00
N ILE A 246 -1.72 -13.50 8.78
CA ILE A 246 -2.31 -14.74 9.35
C ILE A 246 -3.07 -15.54 8.29
N ILE A 247 -3.80 -14.89 7.37
CA ILE A 247 -4.61 -15.54 6.35
C ILE A 247 -3.88 -16.67 5.58
N PRO A 248 -2.65 -16.49 5.05
CA PRO A 248 -1.94 -17.54 4.33
C PRO A 248 -1.44 -18.70 5.20
N ILE A 249 -1.23 -18.51 6.51
CA ILE A 249 -0.52 -19.48 7.38
C ILE A 249 -1.16 -20.87 7.41
N PRO A 250 -2.49 -21.03 7.54
CA PRO A 250 -3.11 -22.35 7.56
C PRO A 250 -2.88 -23.15 6.28
N GLU A 251 -2.80 -22.49 5.11
CA GLU A 251 -2.48 -23.15 3.84
C GLU A 251 -1.00 -23.54 3.75
N LEU A 252 -0.11 -22.77 4.41
CA LEU A 252 1.31 -23.13 4.49
C LEU A 252 1.55 -24.40 5.31
N LEU A 253 0.79 -24.58 6.39
CA LEU A 253 0.96 -25.72 7.28
C LEU A 253 0.38 -27.02 6.71
N LYS A 254 -0.69 -26.92 5.90
CA LYS A 254 -1.44 -28.09 5.41
C LYS A 254 -0.92 -28.67 4.11
N LEU A 255 -0.11 -27.93 3.36
CA LEU A 255 0.17 -28.26 1.97
C LEU A 255 1.65 -28.63 1.80
N GLN A 256 1.92 -29.85 1.31
CA GLN A 256 3.23 -30.30 0.81
C GLN A 256 3.62 -29.50 -0.44
N LEU A 257 3.83 -28.21 -0.26
CA LEU A 257 4.14 -27.28 -1.32
C LEU A 257 5.55 -27.57 -1.83
N LYS A 258 5.69 -27.57 -3.16
CA LYS A 258 7.01 -27.52 -3.80
C LYS A 258 7.81 -26.39 -3.13
N PRO A 259 9.11 -26.58 -2.81
CA PRO A 259 9.90 -25.63 -2.02
C PRO A 259 9.87 -24.19 -2.57
N ARG A 260 9.61 -24.05 -3.87
CA ARG A 260 9.42 -22.77 -4.58
C ARG A 260 8.22 -21.96 -4.11
N LYS A 261 7.06 -22.59 -3.92
CA LYS A 261 5.86 -21.91 -3.38
C LYS A 261 6.04 -21.61 -1.90
N LYS A 262 6.81 -22.43 -1.18
CA LYS A 262 7.18 -22.20 0.21
C LYS A 262 8.06 -20.95 0.36
N LEU A 263 9.10 -20.79 -0.47
CA LEU A 263 9.98 -19.61 -0.41
C LEU A 263 9.24 -18.29 -0.69
N ALA A 264 8.38 -18.29 -1.70
CA ALA A 264 7.49 -17.17 -2.03
C ALA A 264 6.68 -16.69 -0.82
N LEU A 265 6.07 -17.63 -0.11
CA LEU A 265 5.18 -17.35 0.99
C LEU A 265 5.96 -16.93 2.24
N ILE A 266 7.15 -17.49 2.48
CA ILE A 266 8.08 -17.01 3.52
C ILE A 266 8.44 -15.55 3.25
N PHE A 267 8.78 -15.20 2.01
CA PHE A 267 9.14 -13.82 1.66
C PHE A 267 7.98 -12.85 1.87
N MET A 268 6.75 -13.24 1.51
CA MET A 268 5.55 -12.45 1.79
C MET A 268 5.31 -12.28 3.29
N PHE A 269 5.54 -13.32 4.08
CA PHE A 269 5.42 -13.25 5.54
C PHE A 269 6.45 -12.28 6.14
N CYS A 270 7.71 -12.34 5.71
CA CYS A 270 8.75 -11.39 6.13
C CYS A 270 8.41 -9.94 5.78
N LEU A 271 7.92 -9.70 4.56
CA LEU A 271 7.50 -8.35 4.17
C LEU A 271 6.25 -7.87 4.91
N GLY A 272 5.30 -8.76 5.19
CA GLY A 272 4.13 -8.43 6.01
C GLY A 272 4.52 -8.05 7.43
N LEU A 273 5.44 -8.80 8.05
CA LEU A 273 5.98 -8.44 9.38
C LEU A 273 6.68 -7.09 9.35
N PHE A 274 7.49 -6.83 8.32
CA PHE A 274 8.13 -5.53 8.15
C PHE A 274 7.10 -4.41 8.00
N ALA A 275 6.05 -4.61 7.20
CA ALA A 275 4.94 -3.65 7.07
C ALA A 275 4.31 -3.35 8.44
N THR A 276 4.01 -4.38 9.22
CA THR A 276 3.41 -4.23 10.56
C THR A 276 4.32 -3.42 11.49
N ILE A 277 5.63 -3.65 11.46
CA ILE A 277 6.60 -2.89 12.25
C ILE A 277 6.58 -1.41 11.83
N THR A 278 6.55 -1.12 10.53
CA THR A 278 6.48 0.27 10.04
C THR A 278 5.20 0.98 10.50
N SER A 279 4.06 0.28 10.51
CA SER A 279 2.78 0.79 10.98
C SER A 279 2.80 1.08 12.50
N ILE A 280 3.47 0.24 13.30
CA ILE A 280 3.66 0.46 14.75
C ILE A 280 4.54 1.68 15.02
N ILE A 281 5.66 1.81 14.31
CA ILE A 281 6.57 2.95 14.47
C ILE A 281 5.86 4.26 14.10
N ARG A 282 5.08 4.25 13.01
CA ARG A 282 4.26 5.41 12.62
C ARG A 282 3.28 5.81 13.74
N LEU A 283 2.58 4.83 14.34
CA LEU A 283 1.67 5.09 15.46
C LEU A 283 2.41 5.68 16.67
N GLN A 284 3.62 5.20 16.98
CA GLN A 284 4.43 5.75 18.07
C GLN A 284 4.74 7.23 17.85
N TYR A 285 5.16 7.61 16.65
CA TYR A 285 5.43 9.02 16.33
C TYR A 285 4.17 9.88 16.33
N LEU A 286 3.04 9.37 15.84
CA LEU A 286 1.76 10.05 15.95
C LEU A 286 1.39 10.32 17.42
N VAL A 287 1.61 9.34 18.31
CA VAL A 287 1.32 9.50 19.74
C VAL A 287 2.22 10.55 20.36
N LEU A 288 3.52 10.47 20.09
CA LEU A 288 4.54 11.37 20.63
C LEU A 288 4.30 12.84 20.24
N PHE A 289 3.86 13.09 19.01
CA PHE A 289 3.75 14.45 18.44
C PHE A 289 2.34 15.04 18.42
N SER A 290 1.40 14.42 19.12
CA SER A 290 0.00 14.87 19.14
C SER A 290 -0.26 16.20 19.83
N HIS A 291 0.65 16.61 20.73
CA HIS A 291 0.56 17.85 21.50
C HIS A 291 1.79 18.73 21.26
N THR A 292 2.48 18.58 20.13
CA THR A 292 3.63 19.41 19.81
C THR A 292 3.22 20.79 19.30
N TYR A 293 3.99 21.80 19.68
CA TYR A 293 3.88 23.18 19.19
C TYR A 293 4.76 23.45 17.96
N ASP A 294 5.50 22.43 17.49
CA ASP A 294 6.26 22.47 16.25
C ASP A 294 5.80 21.37 15.27
N PRO A 295 4.60 21.51 14.71
CA PRO A 295 4.01 20.46 13.88
C PRO A 295 4.79 20.25 12.58
N THR A 296 5.55 21.22 12.09
CA THR A 296 6.24 21.09 10.80
C THR A 296 7.53 20.26 10.91
N TRP A 297 8.27 20.44 12.01
CA TRP A 297 9.45 19.62 12.29
C TRP A 297 9.06 18.21 12.72
N ASP A 298 8.11 18.07 13.64
CA ASP A 298 7.79 16.77 14.24
C ASP A 298 6.99 15.86 13.29
N ASN A 299 6.07 16.42 12.49
CA ASN A 299 5.35 15.61 11.49
C ASN A 299 6.24 15.15 10.33
N SER A 300 7.47 15.66 10.18
CA SER A 300 8.40 15.15 9.16
C SER A 300 8.63 13.65 9.32
N SER A 301 8.86 13.17 10.55
CA SER A 301 9.05 11.76 10.83
C SER A 301 7.79 10.95 10.54
N VAL A 302 6.60 11.49 10.87
CA VAL A 302 5.33 10.83 10.55
C VAL A 302 5.18 10.66 9.03
N VAL A 303 5.50 11.68 8.24
CA VAL A 303 5.47 11.64 6.77
C VAL A 303 6.45 10.60 6.20
N VAL A 304 7.67 10.56 6.71
CA VAL A 304 8.68 9.58 6.29
C VAL A 304 8.21 8.15 6.58
N TRP A 305 7.75 7.87 7.80
CA TRP A 305 7.26 6.54 8.17
C TRP A 305 5.98 6.14 7.41
N SER A 306 5.09 7.10 7.14
CA SER A 306 3.91 6.87 6.29
C SER A 306 4.31 6.52 4.86
N SER A 307 5.34 7.17 4.33
CA SER A 307 5.88 6.89 3.00
C SER A 307 6.49 5.49 2.94
N ILE A 308 7.24 5.09 3.98
CA ILE A 308 7.78 3.73 4.09
C ILE A 308 6.63 2.70 4.13
N GLU A 309 5.64 2.90 4.99
CA GLU A 309 4.47 2.02 5.17
C GLU A 309 3.75 1.75 3.84
N VAL A 310 3.36 2.80 3.09
CA VAL A 310 2.64 2.63 1.82
C VAL A 310 3.48 1.91 0.77
N ASN A 311 4.78 2.23 0.69
CA ASN A 311 5.65 1.59 -0.29
C ASN A 311 5.87 0.11 0.05
N VAL A 312 6.06 -0.22 1.32
CA VAL A 312 6.18 -1.61 1.78
C VAL A 312 4.89 -2.39 1.51
N ALA A 313 3.72 -1.79 1.72
CA ALA A 313 2.44 -2.43 1.40
C ALA A 313 2.30 -2.75 -0.10
N ILE A 314 2.63 -1.81 -0.99
CA ILE A 314 2.62 -2.01 -2.45
C ILE A 314 3.60 -3.13 -2.85
N LEU A 315 4.80 -3.09 -2.28
CA LEU A 315 5.84 -4.09 -2.52
C LEU A 315 5.35 -5.48 -2.11
N CYS A 316 4.84 -5.63 -0.87
CA CYS A 316 4.32 -6.88 -0.33
C CYS A 316 3.24 -7.50 -1.24
N GLY A 317 2.32 -6.68 -1.76
CA GLY A 317 1.31 -7.12 -2.73
C GLY A 317 1.89 -7.58 -4.07
N SER A 318 3.01 -6.99 -4.51
CA SER A 318 3.53 -7.16 -5.87
C SER A 318 4.59 -8.24 -6.01
N PHE A 319 5.38 -8.49 -4.98
CA PHE A 319 6.40 -9.55 -4.96
C PHE A 319 5.91 -10.96 -5.33
N PRO A 320 4.78 -11.48 -4.83
CA PRO A 320 4.27 -12.78 -5.28
C PRO A 320 4.05 -12.88 -6.79
N ALA A 321 3.71 -11.77 -7.46
CA ALA A 321 3.51 -11.76 -8.89
C ALA A 321 4.81 -11.91 -9.68
N LEU A 322 5.97 -11.58 -9.08
CA LEU A 322 7.28 -11.57 -9.73
C LEU A 322 7.97 -12.93 -9.78
N LEU A 323 7.61 -13.86 -8.90
CA LEU A 323 8.27 -15.17 -8.78
C LEU A 323 8.36 -15.96 -10.10
N PRO A 324 7.33 -15.99 -10.98
CA PRO A 324 7.43 -16.67 -12.26
C PRO A 324 8.46 -16.03 -13.21
N LEU A 325 8.62 -14.71 -13.14
CA LEU A 325 9.59 -13.97 -13.95
C LEU A 325 11.02 -14.27 -13.49
N LEU A 326 11.27 -14.21 -12.18
CA LEU A 326 12.58 -14.52 -11.58
C LEU A 326 13.06 -15.94 -11.97
N LYS A 327 12.14 -16.90 -12.03
CA LYS A 327 12.44 -18.25 -12.52
C LYS A 327 12.84 -18.27 -14.00
N LYS A 328 12.12 -17.55 -14.86
CA LYS A 328 12.44 -17.51 -16.29
C LYS A 328 13.82 -16.90 -16.52
N ILE A 329 14.15 -15.82 -15.82
CA ILE A 329 15.46 -15.17 -15.87
C ILE A 329 16.54 -16.11 -15.33
N GLY A 330 16.34 -16.72 -14.16
CA GLY A 330 17.30 -17.68 -13.59
C GLY A 330 17.57 -18.90 -14.48
N ASN A 331 16.53 -19.41 -15.17
CA ASN A 331 16.70 -20.48 -16.14
C ASN A 331 17.43 -20.03 -17.41
N HIS A 332 17.31 -18.77 -17.84
CA HIS A 332 18.07 -18.23 -18.97
C HIS A 332 19.54 -17.96 -18.58
N LEU A 333 19.80 -17.49 -17.36
CA LEU A 333 21.15 -17.25 -16.85
C LEU A 333 21.92 -18.55 -16.59
N ASN A 334 21.24 -19.59 -16.10
CA ASN A 334 21.81 -20.93 -15.91
C ASN A 334 21.73 -21.81 -17.18
N GLY A 335 21.14 -21.30 -18.26
CA GLY A 335 20.78 -22.04 -19.48
C GLY A 335 21.86 -22.10 -20.56
N SER A 336 23.03 -21.51 -20.35
CA SER A 336 24.17 -21.61 -21.28
C SER A 336 24.93 -22.94 -21.20
N THR A 337 24.49 -23.89 -20.37
CA THR A 337 25.05 -25.25 -20.31
C THR A 337 23.97 -26.29 -20.59
N THR A 338 23.33 -26.20 -21.76
CA THR A 338 22.52 -27.32 -22.27
C THR A 338 23.44 -28.24 -23.07
N THR A 339 24.08 -29.20 -22.41
CA THR A 339 24.52 -30.43 -23.08
C THR A 339 23.27 -31.06 -23.71
N PRO A 340 23.26 -31.37 -25.01
CA PRO A 340 22.11 -32.01 -25.64
C PRO A 340 21.98 -33.41 -25.04
N GLN A 341 20.94 -33.60 -24.23
CA GLN A 341 20.59 -34.89 -23.68
C GLN A 341 20.11 -35.77 -24.83
N SER A 342 21.02 -36.60 -25.35
CA SER A 342 20.75 -37.64 -26.34
C SER A 342 19.46 -38.37 -25.99
N TYR A 343 18.47 -38.23 -26.87
CA TYR A 343 17.27 -39.04 -26.86
C TYR A 343 17.70 -40.49 -27.14
N LYS A 344 17.95 -41.29 -26.09
CA LYS A 344 18.12 -42.74 -26.21
C LYS A 344 16.78 -43.30 -26.68
N ARG A 345 16.63 -43.40 -28.00
CA ARG A 345 15.58 -44.16 -28.67
C ARG A 345 15.76 -45.63 -28.28
N TYR A 346 14.97 -46.11 -27.33
CA TYR A 346 14.82 -47.53 -27.06
C TYR A 346 14.23 -48.17 -28.32
N HIS A 347 15.07 -48.78 -29.15
CA HIS A 347 14.61 -49.70 -30.17
C HIS A 347 14.15 -50.96 -29.45
N ILE A 348 12.83 -51.11 -29.28
CA ILE A 348 12.23 -52.41 -28.97
C ILE A 348 12.43 -53.27 -30.22
N SER A 349 13.40 -54.19 -30.13
CA SER A 349 13.54 -55.33 -31.03
C SER A 349 12.29 -56.21 -30.87
N ARG A 350 11.40 -56.18 -31.88
CA ARG A 350 10.38 -57.22 -32.04
C ARG A 350 10.96 -58.30 -32.94
N ASN A 351 11.62 -59.27 -32.32
CA ASN A 351 11.77 -60.60 -32.91
C ASN A 351 10.46 -61.35 -32.65
N SER A 352 9.72 -61.69 -33.71
CA SER A 352 8.81 -62.84 -33.68
C SER A 352 8.68 -63.41 -35.10
N PRO A 353 8.58 -64.75 -35.22
CA PRO A 353 8.91 -65.48 -36.42
C PRO A 353 7.74 -65.57 -37.39
N ALA A 354 8.08 -65.79 -38.65
CA ALA A 354 7.15 -66.10 -39.72
C ALA A 354 6.34 -67.38 -39.43
N LEU A 355 5.01 -67.27 -39.51
CA LEU A 355 4.12 -68.40 -39.79
C LEU A 355 3.18 -68.05 -40.95
N ARG A 356 3.61 -68.55 -42.10
CA ARG A 356 2.87 -69.03 -43.27
C ARG A 356 1.48 -69.62 -42.91
N ASN A 357 0.39 -69.10 -43.50
CA ASN A 357 -0.26 -69.63 -44.72
C ASN A 357 -1.69 -69.05 -44.95
N ASN A 358 -1.89 -68.57 -46.18
CA ASN A 358 -3.01 -68.74 -47.12
C ASN A 358 -4.49 -68.43 -46.79
N ASN A 359 -5.02 -67.59 -47.70
CA ASN A 359 -6.34 -67.60 -48.37
C ASN A 359 -7.57 -67.21 -47.56
N VAL A 360 -8.21 -66.09 -47.94
CA VAL A 360 -9.45 -66.05 -48.73
C VAL A 360 -9.58 -64.66 -49.37
N LYS A 361 -9.98 -64.65 -50.64
CA LYS A 361 -10.30 -63.47 -51.46
C LYS A 361 -11.59 -62.83 -50.97
N ASP A 362 -11.67 -61.51 -50.96
CA ASP A 362 -12.81 -60.84 -51.59
C ASP A 362 -12.47 -59.41 -52.02
N GLN A 363 -12.74 -59.17 -53.30
CA GLN A 363 -12.70 -57.87 -53.95
C GLN A 363 -14.03 -57.16 -53.68
N THR A 364 -14.01 -55.89 -53.32
CA THR A 364 -14.95 -54.92 -53.89
C THR A 364 -14.34 -53.52 -53.84
N HIS A 365 -14.33 -52.92 -55.02
CA HIS A 365 -13.90 -51.58 -55.34
C HIS A 365 -15.01 -50.59 -54.92
N GLY A 366 -14.66 -49.46 -54.31
CA GLY A 366 -15.61 -48.41 -53.96
C GLY A 366 -14.91 -47.17 -53.41
N SER A 367 -14.43 -46.32 -54.31
CA SER A 367 -13.80 -45.03 -54.03
C SER A 367 -14.80 -44.01 -53.46
N GLY A 368 -14.40 -43.21 -52.46
CA GLY A 368 -15.18 -42.01 -52.11
C GLY A 368 -14.87 -41.31 -50.79
N VAL A 369 -13.87 -40.42 -50.79
CA VAL A 369 -13.78 -39.16 -50.02
C VAL A 369 -13.81 -39.22 -48.48
N ALA A 370 -12.62 -39.14 -47.87
CA ALA A 370 -12.44 -38.81 -46.46
C ALA A 370 -12.69 -37.31 -46.22
N LEU A 371 -13.81 -36.98 -45.55
CA LEU A 371 -14.04 -35.63 -45.01
C LEU A 371 -13.15 -35.41 -43.77
N ARG A 372 -12.33 -34.38 -43.85
CA ARG A 372 -11.46 -33.84 -42.81
C ARG A 372 -12.34 -33.28 -41.68
N GLN A 373 -12.42 -33.97 -40.54
CA GLN A 373 -13.11 -33.46 -39.35
C GLN A 373 -12.28 -32.37 -38.65
N ASP A 374 -12.87 -31.18 -38.56
CA ASP A 374 -12.35 -29.97 -37.92
C ASP A 374 -12.47 -30.07 -36.37
N PRO A 375 -11.41 -29.79 -35.58
CA PRO A 375 -11.42 -29.94 -34.11
C PRO A 375 -12.41 -29.03 -33.35
N ARG A 376 -13.16 -28.14 -34.01
CA ARG A 376 -14.03 -27.14 -33.36
C ARG A 376 -15.42 -27.65 -32.95
N LEU A 377 -15.91 -28.78 -33.46
CA LEU A 377 -17.24 -29.29 -33.08
C LEU A 377 -17.25 -30.25 -31.86
N ARG A 378 -16.10 -30.81 -31.46
CA ARG A 378 -16.04 -31.77 -30.33
C ARG A 378 -16.38 -31.10 -28.99
N ASN A 379 -16.04 -29.83 -28.82
CA ASN A 379 -16.23 -29.13 -27.54
C ASN A 379 -17.67 -28.65 -27.32
N GLN A 380 -18.54 -28.65 -28.33
CA GLN A 380 -19.93 -28.22 -28.19
C GLN A 380 -20.86 -29.35 -27.72
N VAL A 381 -20.50 -30.61 -28.01
CA VAL A 381 -21.28 -31.80 -27.58
C VAL A 381 -21.04 -32.13 -26.10
N GLU A 382 -19.85 -31.87 -25.57
CA GLU A 382 -19.52 -32.12 -24.16
C GLU A 382 -20.23 -31.17 -23.18
N VAL A 383 -20.63 -29.98 -23.64
CA VAL A 383 -21.34 -28.98 -22.81
C VAL A 383 -22.82 -29.29 -22.65
N ILE A 384 -23.44 -30.05 -23.56
CA ILE A 384 -24.86 -30.41 -23.46
C ILE A 384 -25.09 -31.61 -22.52
N GLN A 385 -24.12 -32.51 -22.35
CA GLN A 385 -24.30 -33.71 -21.53
C GLN A 385 -24.16 -33.50 -20.02
N LEU A 386 -23.46 -32.46 -19.55
CA LEU A 386 -23.27 -32.24 -18.11
C LEU A 386 -24.45 -31.55 -17.40
N GLN A 387 -25.48 -31.14 -18.14
CA GLN A 387 -26.64 -30.43 -17.56
C GLN A 387 -27.82 -31.36 -17.22
N ASN A 388 -27.71 -32.67 -17.49
CA ASN A 388 -28.82 -33.62 -17.30
C ASN A 388 -28.67 -34.61 -16.13
N ASP A 389 -27.53 -34.63 -15.42
CA ASP A 389 -27.27 -35.60 -14.33
C ASP A 389 -27.24 -34.96 -12.94
N THR A 390 -28.34 -34.32 -12.50
CA THR A 390 -28.61 -34.10 -11.06
C THR A 390 -30.08 -33.74 -10.77
N LYS A 391 -30.95 -34.74 -10.72
CA LYS A 391 -32.16 -34.71 -9.87
C LYS A 391 -32.27 -36.04 -9.11
N PRO A 392 -32.39 -36.04 -7.77
CA PRO A 392 -32.59 -37.26 -6.99
C PRO A 392 -34.07 -37.70 -7.04
N ASN A 393 -34.29 -38.99 -7.28
CA ASN A 393 -35.58 -39.67 -7.15
C ASN A 393 -35.99 -39.79 -5.67
N TYR A 394 -37.21 -39.37 -5.34
CA TYR A 394 -37.94 -39.84 -4.16
C TYR A 394 -38.99 -40.85 -4.61
N ILE A 395 -38.94 -42.07 -4.06
CA ILE A 395 -39.97 -43.10 -4.17
C ILE A 395 -40.37 -43.47 -2.74
N ILE A 396 -41.60 -43.15 -2.32
CA ILE A 396 -42.33 -43.89 -1.27
C ILE A 396 -43.80 -43.98 -1.66
N SER A 397 -44.19 -45.19 -2.05
CA SER A 397 -45.42 -45.94 -1.73
C SER A 397 -46.79 -45.25 -1.78
N SER A 398 -47.57 -45.62 -2.79
CA SER A 398 -49.04 -45.58 -2.83
C SER A 398 -49.67 -46.64 -1.91
N ARG A 399 -50.72 -46.27 -1.16
CA ARG A 399 -51.78 -47.19 -0.73
C ARG A 399 -53.12 -46.48 -0.84
N SER A 400 -53.91 -46.88 -1.83
CA SER A 400 -55.35 -46.68 -1.95
C SER A 400 -56.09 -47.57 -0.96
N ASP A 401 -57.30 -47.16 -0.56
CA ASP A 401 -58.44 -47.88 0.03
C ASP A 401 -59.12 -46.87 0.98
N SER A 402 -60.43 -46.63 1.10
CA SER A 402 -61.68 -47.01 0.43
C SER A 402 -62.78 -46.41 1.32
N GLU A 403 -63.84 -45.87 0.71
CA GLU A 403 -65.20 -45.74 1.26
C GLU A 403 -65.53 -44.79 2.44
N ALA A 404 -66.73 -44.20 2.27
CA ALA A 404 -67.60 -43.45 3.19
C ALA A 404 -67.31 -41.95 3.43
#